data_AF-A0A2E3PR40-F1
#
_entry.id   AF-A0A2E3PR40-F1
#
_cell.length_a   1.000
_cell.length_b   1.000
_cell.length_c   1.000
_cell.angle_alpha   90.00
_cell.angle_beta   90.00
_cell.angle_gamma   90.00
#
_symmetry.space_group_name_H-M   'P 1'
#
loop_
_entity.id
_entity.type
_entity.pdbx_description
1 polymer ?
#
loop_
_entity_poly.entity_id
_entity_poly.type
_entity_poly.pdbx_seq_one_letter_code
_entity_poly.pdbx_strand_id
1 'polypeptide(L)'
;MPTISGFSSPVGCALIKGGPIGEHAVPGKIKPGDTLLSVEHITDGTPPTRVDRTDEFSIHATKGGVIENTTTDTSGQFLHVLWSSNEA
;
A
#
# COMPACT_ATOMS: atom_id res chain seq x y z
N MET A 1 -2.07 3.24 17.66
CA MET A 1 -0.73 3.72 17.18
C MET A 1 -0.58 5.17 17.61
N PRO A 2 0.58 5.68 18.06
CA PRO A 2 0.68 7.08 18.48
C PRO A 2 0.56 7.99 17.25
N THR A 3 -0.41 8.90 17.28
CA THR A 3 -0.53 9.98 16.30
C THR A 3 0.73 10.83 16.34
N ILE A 4 1.40 11.00 15.20
CA ILE A 4 2.43 12.04 15.05
C ILE A 4 1.70 13.36 15.25
N SER A 5 2.18 14.21 16.16
CA SER A 5 1.56 15.52 16.41
C SER A 5 1.37 16.28 15.08
N GLY A 6 0.12 16.57 14.72
CA GLY A 6 -0.23 17.28 13.48
C GLY A 6 -0.89 16.42 12.40
N PHE A 7 -0.89 15.08 12.51
CA PHE A 7 -1.66 14.20 11.63
C PHE A 7 -2.83 13.59 12.41
N SER A 8 -4.05 13.80 11.92
CA SER A 8 -5.30 13.52 12.67
C SER A 8 -5.66 12.04 12.77
N SER A 9 -4.94 11.17 12.06
CA SER A 9 -5.17 9.73 12.00
C SER A 9 -3.85 8.97 12.17
N PRO A 10 -3.88 7.72 12.64
CA PRO A 10 -2.69 6.86 12.56
C PRO A 10 -2.31 6.55 11.11
N VAL A 11 -1.00 6.47 10.85
CA VAL A 11 -0.46 6.09 9.54
C VAL A 11 0.24 4.74 9.67
N GLY A 12 -0.02 3.85 8.73
CA GLY A 12 0.69 2.59 8.58
C GLY A 12 1.49 2.55 7.29
N CYS A 13 2.61 1.83 7.30
CA CYS A 13 3.36 1.52 6.09
C CYS A 13 3.84 0.07 6.07
N ALA A 14 3.99 -0.49 4.88
CA ALA A 14 4.53 -1.81 4.67
C ALA A 14 5.29 -1.89 3.33
N LEU A 15 6.40 -2.63 3.32
CA LEU A 15 7.05 -3.07 2.10
C LEU A 15 6.67 -4.53 1.86
N ILE A 16 6.03 -4.81 0.74
CA ILE A 16 5.60 -6.16 0.35
C ILE A 16 6.19 -6.54 -1.00
N LYS A 17 6.20 -7.84 -1.32
CA LYS A 17 6.48 -8.27 -2.68
C LYS A 17 5.31 -7.88 -3.58
N GLY A 18 5.62 -7.40 -4.78
CA GLY A 18 4.64 -7.27 -5.84
C GLY A 18 4.25 -8.63 -6.42
N GLY A 19 3.34 -8.60 -7.37
CA GLY A 19 2.81 -9.79 -8.03
C GLY A 19 1.98 -9.44 -9.26
N PRO A 20 1.30 -10.45 -9.84
CA PRO A 20 0.38 -10.24 -10.94
C PRO A 20 -0.71 -9.22 -10.60
N ILE A 21 -1.39 -8.72 -11.64
CA ILE A 21 -2.59 -7.89 -11.48
C ILE A 21 -3.59 -8.63 -10.58
N GLY A 22 -4.10 -7.93 -9.56
CA GLY A 22 -5.08 -8.48 -8.62
C GLY A 22 -4.76 -8.09 -7.18
N GLU A 23 -5.01 -9.02 -6.26
CA GLU A 23 -4.90 -8.80 -4.82
C GLU A 23 -3.46 -8.97 -4.30
N HIS A 24 -3.04 -8.04 -3.43
CA HIS A 24 -1.75 -8.04 -2.75
C HIS A 24 -1.97 -7.95 -1.24
N ALA A 25 -1.38 -8.89 -0.49
CA ALA A 25 -1.50 -8.94 0.96
C ALA A 25 -0.59 -7.89 1.62
N VAL A 26 -1.17 -7.02 2.44
CA VAL A 26 -0.49 -5.94 3.17
C VAL A 26 -0.54 -6.22 4.68
N PRO A 27 0.60 -6.41 5.36
CA PRO A 27 0.65 -6.51 6.81
C PRO A 27 0.37 -5.14 7.45
N GLY A 28 -0.18 -5.11 8.68
CA GLY A 28 -0.40 -3.86 9.42
C GLY A 28 -1.85 -3.46 9.66
N LYS A 29 -2.80 -4.39 9.46
CA LYS A 29 -4.24 -4.19 9.76
C LYS A 29 -4.92 -3.09 8.92
N ILE A 30 -4.44 -2.82 7.70
CA ILE A 30 -5.19 -2.03 6.72
C ILE A 30 -6.59 -2.64 6.55
N LYS A 31 -7.63 -1.82 6.52
CA LYS A 31 -9.03 -2.30 6.50
C LYS A 31 -9.86 -1.54 5.48
N PRO A 32 -10.99 -2.11 5.03
CA PRO A 32 -11.96 -1.37 4.24
C PRO A 32 -12.31 -0.03 4.89
N GLY A 33 -12.29 1.04 4.11
CA GLY A 33 -12.54 2.41 4.58
C GLY A 33 -11.32 3.18 5.09
N ASP A 34 -10.15 2.54 5.19
CA ASP A 34 -8.88 3.28 5.27
C ASP A 34 -8.58 3.96 3.94
N THR A 35 -7.60 4.88 3.93
CA THR A 35 -7.21 5.63 2.72
C THR A 35 -5.78 5.31 2.33
N LEU A 36 -5.55 4.89 1.08
CA LEU A 36 -4.21 4.82 0.53
C LEU A 36 -3.66 6.24 0.36
N LEU A 37 -2.49 6.47 0.93
CA LEU A 37 -1.75 7.71 0.79
C LEU A 37 -0.68 7.59 -0.30
N SER A 38 -0.07 6.40 -0.43
CA SER A 38 0.89 6.13 -1.50
C SER A 38 1.05 4.63 -1.75
N VAL A 39 1.23 4.25 -3.02
CA VAL A 39 1.74 2.92 -3.42
C VAL A 39 2.89 3.13 -4.39
N GLU A 40 4.12 2.84 -3.94
CA GLU A 40 5.32 2.97 -4.76
C GLU A 40 5.78 1.59 -5.24
N HIS A 41 5.94 1.45 -6.54
CA HIS A 41 6.57 0.29 -7.15
C HIS A 41 8.09 0.46 -7.11
N ILE A 42 8.77 -0.37 -6.33
CA ILE A 42 10.21 -0.34 -6.12
C ILE A 42 10.86 -1.45 -6.94
N THR A 43 11.71 -1.04 -7.88
CA THR A 43 12.61 -1.96 -8.58
C THR A 43 13.93 -2.02 -7.83
N ASP A 44 14.29 -3.22 -7.39
CA ASP A 44 15.58 -3.46 -6.75
C ASP A 44 16.73 -3.27 -7.75
N GLY A 45 17.86 -2.75 -7.28
CA GLY A 45 18.96 -2.33 -8.14
C GLY A 45 20.01 -1.52 -7.39
N THR A 46 20.96 -0.93 -8.11
CA THR A 46 22.03 -0.11 -7.53
C THR A 46 22.18 1.21 -8.30
N PRO A 47 21.48 2.29 -7.88
CA PRO A 47 20.53 2.36 -6.76
C PRO A 47 19.15 1.76 -7.11
N PRO A 48 18.33 1.42 -6.10
CA PRO A 48 16.93 1.10 -6.32
C PRO A 48 16.18 2.27 -6.98
N THR A 49 15.19 1.96 -7.81
CA THR A 49 14.34 2.97 -8.45
C THR A 49 12.89 2.81 -7.99
N ARG A 50 12.14 3.92 -8.00
CA ARG A 50 10.73 3.94 -7.61
C ARG A 50 9.86 4.60 -8.66
N VAL A 51 8.63 4.09 -8.80
CA VAL A 51 7.56 4.70 -9.58
C VAL A 51 6.32 4.76 -8.72
N ASP A 52 5.74 5.95 -8.57
CA ASP A 52 4.44 6.11 -7.92
C ASP A 52 3.34 5.48 -8.78
N ARG A 53 2.52 4.65 -8.16
CA ARG A 53 1.39 3.96 -8.79
C ARG A 53 0.13 4.03 -7.93
N THR A 54 0.04 5.02 -7.06
CA THR A 54 -1.08 5.15 -6.11
C THR A 54 -2.44 5.07 -6.81
N ASP A 55 -2.61 5.73 -7.95
CA ASP A 55 -3.86 5.77 -8.71
C ASP A 55 -4.28 4.42 -9.34
N GLU A 56 -3.38 3.43 -9.36
CA GLU A 56 -3.66 2.09 -9.89
C GLU A 56 -4.18 1.12 -8.83
N PHE A 57 -4.06 1.49 -7.55
CA PHE A 57 -4.37 0.62 -6.43
C PHE A 57 -5.54 1.18 -5.61
N SER A 58 -6.34 0.26 -5.07
CA SER A 58 -7.36 0.54 -4.06
C SER A 58 -7.26 -0.44 -2.91
N ILE A 59 -7.68 -0.02 -1.72
CA ILE A 59 -7.93 -0.97 -0.62
C ILE A 59 -9.14 -1.81 -1.00
N HIS A 60 -9.03 -3.13 -0.82
CA HIS A 60 -10.12 -4.04 -1.16
C HIS A 60 -11.39 -3.69 -0.36
N ALA A 61 -12.54 -3.66 -1.05
CA ALA A 61 -13.79 -3.11 -0.48
C ALA A 61 -14.33 -3.87 0.75
N THR A 62 -14.05 -5.16 0.89
CA THR A 62 -14.57 -6.00 1.98
C THR A 62 -13.53 -6.83 2.75
N LYS A 63 -12.26 -6.85 2.32
CA LYS A 63 -11.20 -7.67 2.93
C LYS A 63 -10.17 -6.76 3.58
N GLY A 64 -9.91 -6.98 4.86
CA GLY A 64 -8.77 -6.36 5.53
C GLY A 64 -7.45 -6.99 5.09
N GLY A 65 -6.37 -6.22 5.17
CA GLY A 65 -5.03 -6.69 4.84
C GLY A 65 -4.76 -6.81 3.34
N VAL A 66 -5.57 -6.19 2.47
CA VAL A 66 -5.46 -6.37 1.02
C VAL A 66 -5.61 -5.04 0.28
N ILE A 67 -4.71 -4.81 -0.66
CA ILE A 67 -4.89 -3.83 -1.73
C ILE A 67 -5.00 -4.58 -3.06
N GLU A 68 -5.63 -3.96 -4.05
CA GLU A 68 -5.81 -4.56 -5.37
C GLU A 68 -5.54 -3.55 -6.47
N ASN A 69 -5.09 -4.03 -7.62
CA ASN A 69 -4.94 -3.25 -8.84
C ASN A 69 -5.49 -4.00 -10.05
N THR A 70 -5.79 -3.26 -11.13
CA THR A 70 -6.40 -3.83 -12.34
C THR A 70 -5.56 -3.66 -13.62
N THR A 71 -4.41 -2.98 -13.52
CA THR A 71 -3.69 -2.44 -14.70
C THR A 71 -2.28 -3.00 -14.88
N THR A 72 -1.49 -3.10 -13.81
CA THR A 72 -0.04 -3.36 -13.92
C THR A 72 0.39 -4.63 -13.21
N ASP A 73 1.14 -5.48 -13.90
CA ASP A 73 1.88 -6.57 -13.27
C ASP A 73 3.13 -6.02 -12.56
N THR A 74 3.25 -6.32 -11.27
CA THR A 74 4.35 -5.86 -10.39
C THR A 74 5.23 -7.03 -9.94
N SER A 75 5.13 -8.18 -10.61
CA SER A 75 5.89 -9.39 -10.31
C SER A 75 7.39 -9.16 -10.38
N GLY A 76 8.12 -9.75 -9.44
CA GLY A 76 9.58 -9.65 -9.36
C GLY A 76 10.09 -8.36 -8.70
N GLN A 77 9.20 -7.47 -8.28
CA GLN A 77 9.50 -6.19 -7.66
C GLN A 77 8.83 -6.07 -6.27
N PHE A 78 8.90 -4.88 -5.68
CA PHE A 78 8.31 -4.60 -4.36
C PHE A 78 7.30 -3.46 -4.42
N LEU A 79 6.35 -3.46 -3.48
CA LEU A 79 5.39 -2.39 -3.29
C LEU A 79 5.59 -1.79 -1.90
N HIS A 80 5.87 -0.50 -1.84
CA HIS A 80 5.83 0.27 -0.60
C HIS A 80 4.45 0.92 -0.48
N VAL A 81 3.68 0.48 0.51
CA VAL A 81 2.28 0.86 0.71
C VAL A 81 2.18 1.72 1.95
N LEU A 82 1.59 2.90 1.81
CA LEU A 82 1.34 3.86 2.89
C LEU A 82 -0.17 4.13 2.98
N TRP A 83 -0.74 4.04 4.18
CA TRP A 83 -2.16 4.30 4.39
C TRP A 83 -2.44 5.09 5.66
N SER A 84 -3.52 5.87 5.63
CA SER A 84 -4.13 6.48 6.81
C SER A 84 -5.20 5.53 7.34
N SER A 85 -5.02 5.08 8.57
CA SER A 85 -6.01 4.27 9.27
C SER A 85 -7.12 5.15 9.81
N ASN A 86 -8.36 4.83 9.48
CA ASN A 86 -9.52 5.42 10.12
C ASN A 86 -9.77 4.67 11.44
N GLU A 87 -8.89 4.83 12.45
CA GLU A 87 -9.17 4.34 13.80
C GLU A 87 -10.37 5.13 14.34
N ALA A 88 -11.54 4.50 14.38
CA ALA A 88 -12.64 4.87 15.27
C ALA A 88 -12.39 4.22 16.64
#